data_AF-A0A3D3RLN7-F1
#
_entry.id   AF-A0A3D3RLN7-F1
#
_cell.length_a   1.000
_cell.length_b   1.000
_cell.length_c   1.000
_cell.angle_alpha   90.00
_cell.angle_beta   90.00
_cell.angle_gamma   90.00
#
_symmetry.space_group_name_H-M   'P 1'
#
loop_
_entity.id
_entity.type
_entity.pdbx_description
1 polymer ?
#
loop_
_entity_poly.entity_id
_entity_poly.type
_entity_poly.pdbx_seq_one_letter_code
_entity_poly.pdbx_strand_id
1 'polypeptide(L)'
;IRLARNYQYSLRIVTLEGESLSAGGAMTGGAFKNNSNLLGRRREILELENQREDVLKGQKEVEESLLSLQKEKDQCKESLELTKKERQDLVLQMNTIELKISTSEKQKQELQVQYERLRKENQELEQQIVEIKENQESIVAYTKEQEEKRLEQEGTIKQLELELSRLKAQKDTKAEQYHKVNMDYMSIKQKIDFVQMNLKRILSEERELLSQKREYEKKSMESKEKVNTLSQSIEQLLIETKQCEDQIKDIKISLKEKEQERQTITTSHKALFEKREQIAEQLSGLDKEEYRLKGQQEKIEEAIINKSNYMWEEYEITYGNALGMGKAVTKDLDSLKKSLVQVKSQIKALGDVNVNAIEDYKNVSERYTFLSAQKEDIIKAEENLIQIIKELDIAMRERFTEK
;
A
#
# COMPACT_ATOMS: atom_id res chain seq x y z
N ILE A 1 -68.94 47.72 209.58
CA ILE A 1 -68.56 47.27 208.21
C ILE A 1 -67.55 46.11 208.18
N ARG A 2 -66.49 46.07 209.03
CA ARG A 2 -65.55 44.92 209.08
C ARG A 2 -66.23 43.55 209.24
N LEU A 3 -67.32 43.47 210.01
CA LEU A 3 -68.07 42.23 210.25
C LEU A 3 -68.76 41.68 208.99
N ALA A 4 -69.31 42.53 208.11
CA ALA A 4 -70.00 42.10 206.89
C ALA A 4 -69.07 41.56 205.80
N ARG A 5 -67.81 42.03 205.75
CA ARG A 5 -66.77 41.52 204.85
C ARG A 5 -66.31 40.11 205.22
N ASN A 6 -66.21 39.80 206.51
CA ASN A 6 -65.77 38.47 206.95
C ASN A 6 -66.77 37.36 206.60
N TYR A 7 -68.06 37.69 206.42
CA TYR A 7 -69.12 36.74 206.03
C TYR A 7 -69.57 36.92 204.57
N GLN A 8 -68.74 37.51 203.71
CA GLN A 8 -68.98 37.71 202.28
C GLN A 8 -70.37 38.28 201.93
N TYR A 9 -70.90 39.20 202.75
CA TYR A 9 -72.21 39.82 202.51
C TYR A 9 -73.37 38.80 202.34
N SER A 10 -73.26 37.62 202.95
CA SER A 10 -74.29 36.56 202.90
C SER A 10 -75.36 36.74 203.97
N LEU A 11 -75.04 37.44 205.05
CA LEU A 11 -75.89 37.62 206.21
C LEU A 11 -76.40 39.05 206.28
N ARG A 12 -77.69 39.19 206.61
CA ARG A 12 -78.33 40.48 206.83
C ARG A 12 -77.92 41.02 208.20
N ILE A 13 -77.14 42.09 208.22
CA ILE A 13 -76.53 42.63 209.44
C ILE A 13 -77.06 44.04 209.66
N VAL A 14 -77.61 44.29 210.85
CA VAL A 14 -78.11 45.61 211.28
C VAL A 14 -77.14 46.20 212.30
N THR A 15 -76.59 47.38 212.00
CA THR A 15 -75.71 48.09 212.94
C THR A 15 -76.53 48.85 213.98
N LEU A 16 -75.95 49.13 215.16
CA LEU A 16 -76.61 49.91 216.22
C LEU A 16 -76.96 51.35 215.78
N GLU A 17 -76.38 51.85 214.68
CA GLU A 17 -76.73 53.15 214.06
C GLU A 17 -77.87 53.05 213.02
N GLY A 18 -78.52 51.88 212.92
CA GLY A 18 -79.73 51.68 212.12
C GLY A 18 -79.47 51.36 210.65
N GLU A 19 -78.23 51.05 210.25
CA GLU A 19 -77.91 50.67 208.87
C GLU A 19 -78.16 49.18 208.63
N SER A 20 -78.99 48.83 207.65
CA SER A 20 -79.27 47.44 207.23
C SER A 20 -78.46 47.08 205.98
N LEU A 21 -77.50 46.16 206.13
CA LEU A 21 -76.77 45.56 205.00
C LEU A 21 -77.52 44.31 204.53
N SER A 22 -78.00 44.34 203.29
CA SER A 22 -78.71 43.22 202.66
C SER A 22 -77.73 42.21 202.06
N ALA A 23 -78.16 40.94 201.98
CA ALA A 23 -77.37 39.90 201.34
C ALA A 23 -77.18 40.23 199.85
N GLY A 24 -75.93 40.37 199.39
CA GLY A 24 -75.59 40.88 198.05
C GLY A 24 -74.92 42.26 198.02
N GLY A 25 -74.62 42.84 199.18
CA GLY A 25 -73.75 44.02 199.29
C GLY A 25 -74.45 45.37 199.02
N ALA A 26 -75.74 45.36 198.70
CA ALA A 26 -76.54 46.58 198.65
C ALA A 26 -76.85 47.07 200.08
N MET A 27 -76.42 48.30 200.38
CA MET A 27 -76.62 48.97 201.66
C MET A 27 -77.82 49.91 201.54
N THR A 28 -78.89 49.64 202.30
CA THR A 28 -80.15 50.40 202.22
C THR A 28 -80.76 50.62 203.60
N GLY A 29 -81.06 51.88 203.91
CA GLY A 29 -81.74 52.29 205.15
C GLY A 29 -80.77 52.47 206.31
N GLY A 30 -80.67 53.72 206.78
CA GLY A 30 -79.97 54.22 207.95
C GLY A 30 -80.59 55.58 208.31
N ALA A 31 -80.62 55.94 209.59
CA ALA A 31 -81.32 57.12 210.09
C ALA A 31 -80.86 58.41 209.37
N PHE A 32 -81.83 59.22 208.96
CA PHE A 32 -81.64 60.61 208.56
C PHE A 32 -80.92 61.34 209.72
N LYS A 33 -79.60 61.48 209.65
CA LYS A 33 -78.86 62.40 210.51
C LYS A 33 -79.22 63.80 210.01
N ASN A 34 -80.23 64.40 210.65
CA ASN A 34 -80.48 65.82 210.65
C ASN A 34 -79.22 66.55 211.16
N ASN A 35 -78.28 66.85 210.27
CA ASN A 35 -77.44 68.02 210.43
C ASN A 35 -78.06 69.09 209.53
N SER A 36 -78.84 69.96 210.17
CA SER A 36 -79.40 71.19 209.63
C SER A 36 -78.28 72.09 209.13
N ASN A 37 -77.73 71.80 207.96
CA ASN A 37 -76.76 72.65 207.30
C ASN A 37 -77.01 72.66 205.79
N LEU A 38 -77.76 73.68 205.36
CA LEU A 38 -78.15 73.98 203.98
C LEU A 38 -76.97 74.10 202.98
N LEU A 39 -75.72 73.98 203.42
CA LEU A 39 -74.53 74.09 202.59
C LEU A 39 -74.12 72.80 201.85
N GLY A 40 -74.55 71.60 202.28
CA GLY A 40 -74.07 70.33 201.70
C GLY A 40 -74.68 70.00 200.32
N ARG A 41 -75.99 70.27 200.15
CA ARG A 41 -76.75 69.90 198.94
C ARG A 41 -76.37 70.68 197.68
N ARG A 42 -75.77 71.87 197.87
CA ARG A 42 -75.26 72.70 196.78
C ARG A 42 -73.92 72.19 196.24
N ARG A 43 -73.13 71.47 197.06
CA ARG A 43 -71.85 70.88 196.65
C ARG A 43 -72.02 69.66 195.75
N GLU A 44 -73.00 68.81 196.03
CA GLU A 44 -73.19 67.55 195.31
C GLU A 44 -73.69 67.76 193.85
N ILE A 45 -74.55 68.76 193.64
CA ILE A 45 -74.98 69.16 192.29
C ILE A 45 -73.80 69.77 191.50
N LEU A 46 -72.98 70.59 192.16
CA LEU A 46 -71.75 71.14 191.56
C LEU A 46 -70.75 70.05 191.18
N GLU A 47 -70.61 68.99 191.98
CA GLU A 47 -69.73 67.87 191.67
C GLU A 47 -70.19 67.07 190.44
N LEU A 48 -71.50 66.79 190.31
CA LEU A 48 -72.04 66.08 189.14
C LEU A 48 -72.03 66.95 187.87
N GLU A 49 -72.26 68.26 187.99
CA GLU A 49 -72.11 69.20 186.87
C GLU A 49 -70.65 69.26 186.39
N ASN A 50 -69.68 69.31 187.32
CA ASN A 50 -68.25 69.25 186.98
C ASN A 50 -67.89 67.92 186.31
N GLN A 51 -68.38 66.78 186.80
CA GLN A 51 -68.11 65.48 186.16
C GLN A 51 -68.68 65.39 184.74
N ARG A 52 -69.89 65.92 184.51
CA ARG A 52 -70.47 65.98 183.16
C ARG A 52 -69.64 66.88 182.25
N GLU A 53 -69.16 68.00 182.77
CA GLU A 53 -68.33 68.95 182.03
C GLU A 53 -66.97 68.34 181.67
N ASP A 54 -66.36 67.57 182.58
CA ASP A 54 -65.10 66.85 182.34
C ASP A 54 -65.25 65.71 181.31
N VAL A 55 -66.34 64.95 181.35
CA VAL A 55 -66.60 63.91 180.34
C VAL A 55 -66.91 64.54 178.97
N LEU A 56 -67.63 65.66 178.92
CA LEU A 56 -67.86 66.41 177.68
C LEU A 56 -66.57 67.01 177.13
N LYS A 57 -65.64 67.47 177.99
CA LYS A 57 -64.30 67.89 177.57
C LYS A 57 -63.50 66.72 177.01
N GLY A 58 -63.48 65.58 177.70
CA GLY A 58 -62.79 64.37 177.23
C GLY A 58 -63.35 63.84 175.91
N GLN A 59 -64.68 63.89 175.71
CA GLN A 59 -65.30 63.52 174.44
C GLN A 59 -64.87 64.46 173.31
N LYS A 60 -64.85 65.77 173.56
CA LYS A 60 -64.38 66.76 172.57
C LYS A 60 -62.90 66.56 172.22
N GLU A 61 -62.04 66.30 173.21
CA GLU A 61 -60.62 66.03 172.98
C GLU A 61 -60.41 64.76 172.13
N VAL A 62 -61.17 63.70 172.40
CA VAL A 62 -61.10 62.46 171.60
C VAL A 62 -61.64 62.70 170.19
N GLU A 63 -62.76 63.41 170.03
CA GLU A 63 -63.31 63.78 168.72
C GLU A 63 -62.33 64.64 167.91
N GLU A 64 -61.67 65.62 168.54
CA GLU A 64 -60.62 66.43 167.93
C GLU A 64 -59.40 65.60 167.54
N SER A 65 -58.96 64.67 168.39
CA SER A 65 -57.85 63.75 168.08
C SER A 65 -58.20 62.77 166.96
N LEU A 66 -59.45 62.34 166.87
CA LEU A 66 -59.91 61.43 165.83
C LEU A 66 -60.01 62.17 164.49
N LEU A 67 -60.49 63.42 164.51
CA LEU A 67 -60.47 64.31 163.36
C LEU A 67 -59.04 64.63 162.87
N SER A 68 -58.07 64.84 163.77
CA SER A 68 -56.68 65.07 163.38
C SER A 68 -56.03 63.81 162.80
N LEU A 69 -56.21 62.64 163.42
CA LEU A 69 -55.71 61.36 162.89
C LEU A 69 -56.35 61.01 161.54
N GLN A 70 -57.64 61.32 161.37
CA GLN A 70 -58.33 61.10 160.10
C GLN A 70 -57.73 61.98 158.99
N LYS A 71 -57.44 63.25 159.28
CA LYS A 71 -56.76 64.16 158.35
C LYS A 71 -55.34 63.67 158.02
N GLU A 72 -54.57 63.23 159.01
CA GLU A 72 -53.23 62.68 158.78
C GLU A 72 -53.27 61.41 157.92
N LYS A 73 -54.23 60.51 158.19
CA LYS A 73 -54.43 59.30 157.38
C LYS A 73 -54.78 59.64 155.94
N ASP A 74 -55.65 60.62 155.71
CA ASP A 74 -56.05 61.02 154.36
C ASP A 74 -54.89 61.74 153.63
N GLN A 75 -54.11 62.57 154.32
CA GLN A 75 -52.87 63.14 153.78
C GLN A 75 -51.83 62.07 153.42
N CYS A 76 -51.64 61.06 154.28
CA CYS A 76 -50.74 59.94 153.98
C CYS A 76 -51.23 59.08 152.81
N LYS A 77 -52.55 58.94 152.63
CA LYS A 77 -53.11 58.25 151.45
C LYS A 77 -52.90 59.04 150.18
N GLU A 78 -53.14 60.35 150.21
CA GLU A 78 -52.89 61.22 149.06
C GLU A 78 -51.42 61.21 148.65
N SER A 79 -50.50 61.33 149.62
CA SER A 79 -49.07 61.25 149.34
C SER A 79 -48.65 59.88 148.81
N LEU A 80 -49.20 58.79 149.35
CA LEU A 80 -48.95 57.44 148.83
C LEU A 80 -49.42 57.28 147.37
N GLU A 81 -50.60 57.80 147.04
CA GLU A 81 -51.12 57.74 145.66
C GLU A 81 -50.32 58.62 144.70
N LEU A 82 -49.85 59.79 145.14
CA LEU A 82 -48.92 60.63 144.37
C LEU A 82 -47.60 59.89 144.12
N THR A 83 -46.96 59.35 145.15
CA THR A 83 -45.70 58.60 145.00
C THR A 83 -45.86 57.34 144.15
N LYS A 84 -47.02 56.66 144.21
CA LYS A 84 -47.31 55.54 143.31
C LYS A 84 -47.39 55.97 141.86
N LYS A 85 -48.04 57.09 141.56
CA LYS A 85 -48.11 57.66 140.20
C LYS A 85 -46.73 58.06 139.70
N GLU A 86 -45.95 58.78 140.51
CA GLU A 86 -44.57 59.16 140.18
C GLU A 86 -43.69 57.94 139.91
N ARG A 87 -43.81 56.88 140.74
CA ARG A 87 -43.10 55.61 140.51
C ARG A 87 -43.52 54.97 139.19
N GLN A 88 -44.81 54.96 138.88
CA GLN A 88 -45.32 54.38 137.64
C GLN A 88 -44.82 55.15 136.41
N ASP A 89 -44.80 56.48 136.47
CA ASP A 89 -44.26 57.32 135.41
C ASP A 89 -42.75 57.09 135.22
N LEU A 90 -41.99 57.00 136.33
CA LEU A 90 -40.56 56.68 136.27
C LEU A 90 -40.29 55.30 135.66
N VAL A 91 -41.10 54.29 136.01
CA VAL A 91 -40.98 52.94 135.41
C VAL A 91 -41.28 52.97 133.91
N LEU A 92 -42.30 53.71 133.48
CA LEU A 92 -42.61 53.88 132.06
C LEU A 92 -41.47 54.59 131.31
N GLN A 93 -40.89 55.64 131.90
CA GLN A 93 -39.73 56.32 131.34
C GLN A 93 -38.52 55.39 131.24
N MET A 94 -38.24 54.60 132.29
CA MET A 94 -37.15 53.63 132.31
C MET A 94 -37.31 52.59 131.18
N ASN A 95 -38.48 51.96 131.07
CA ASN A 95 -38.76 50.98 130.00
C ASN A 95 -38.64 51.62 128.61
N THR A 96 -39.07 52.87 128.44
CA THR A 96 -38.94 53.60 127.17
C THR A 96 -37.47 53.84 126.82
N ILE A 97 -36.65 54.19 127.81
CA ILE A 97 -35.21 54.40 127.64
C ILE A 97 -34.51 53.06 127.34
N GLU A 98 -34.84 51.98 128.05
CA GLU A 98 -34.30 50.65 127.80
C GLU A 98 -34.62 50.16 126.38
N LEU A 99 -35.85 50.34 125.92
CA LEU A 99 -36.23 50.01 124.55
C LEU A 99 -35.40 50.82 123.53
N LYS A 100 -35.23 52.13 123.75
CA LYS A 100 -34.41 53.00 122.89
C LYS A 100 -32.94 52.59 122.87
N ILE A 101 -32.38 52.18 124.02
CA ILE A 101 -31.00 51.67 124.11
C ILE A 101 -30.91 50.38 123.29
N SER A 102 -31.80 49.42 123.51
CA SER A 102 -31.80 48.14 122.80
C SER A 102 -31.94 48.31 121.29
N THR A 103 -32.83 49.20 120.82
CA THR A 103 -32.97 49.49 119.39
C THR A 103 -31.72 50.16 118.81
N SER A 104 -31.11 51.08 119.56
CA SER A 104 -29.89 51.78 119.11
C SER A 104 -28.69 50.84 119.05
N GLU A 105 -28.59 49.90 120.00
CA GLU A 105 -27.54 48.87 119.99
C GLU A 105 -27.70 47.92 118.80
N LYS A 106 -28.92 47.49 118.47
CA LYS A 106 -29.19 46.69 117.27
C LYS A 106 -28.81 47.44 116.00
N GLN A 107 -29.23 48.70 115.87
CA GLN A 107 -28.86 49.55 114.73
C GLN A 107 -27.35 49.73 114.61
N LYS A 108 -26.64 49.93 115.72
CA LYS A 108 -25.18 50.04 115.74
C LYS A 108 -24.53 48.74 115.25
N GLN A 109 -25.00 47.58 115.70
CA GLN A 109 -24.50 46.28 115.25
C GLN A 109 -24.74 46.09 113.74
N GLU A 110 -25.95 46.38 113.26
CA GLU A 110 -26.27 46.31 111.83
C GLU A 110 -25.39 47.22 110.98
N LEU A 111 -25.21 48.49 111.39
CA LEU A 111 -24.30 49.43 110.71
C LEU A 111 -22.85 48.93 110.72
N GLN A 112 -22.40 48.32 111.81
CA GLN A 112 -21.04 47.81 111.91
C GLN A 112 -20.80 46.65 110.95
N VAL A 113 -21.75 45.72 110.82
CA VAL A 113 -21.68 44.63 109.83
C VAL A 113 -21.68 45.20 108.40
N GLN A 114 -22.53 46.18 108.11
CA GLN A 114 -22.54 46.82 106.79
C GLN A 114 -21.23 47.54 106.47
N TYR A 115 -20.66 48.24 107.45
CA TYR A 115 -19.38 48.93 107.30
C TYR A 115 -18.24 47.94 107.00
N GLU A 116 -18.15 46.82 107.73
CA GLU A 116 -17.14 45.80 107.49
C GLU A 116 -17.28 45.17 106.10
N ARG A 117 -18.53 44.95 105.64
CA ARG A 117 -18.80 44.47 104.28
C ARG A 117 -18.33 45.46 103.21
N LEU A 118 -18.73 46.73 103.32
CA LEU A 118 -18.33 47.79 102.39
C LEU A 118 -16.81 48.00 102.38
N ARG A 119 -16.15 47.82 103.54
CA ARG A 119 -14.70 47.91 103.64
C ARG A 119 -14.01 46.79 102.86
N LYS A 120 -14.49 45.55 102.97
CA LYS A 120 -13.95 44.42 102.20
C LYS A 120 -14.17 44.61 100.70
N GLU A 121 -15.37 45.03 100.30
CA GLU A 121 -15.71 45.29 98.90
C GLU A 121 -14.82 46.39 98.30
N ASN A 122 -14.55 47.47 99.04
CA ASN A 122 -13.61 48.49 98.57
C ASN A 122 -12.18 47.96 98.39
N GLN A 123 -11.70 47.10 99.30
CA GLN A 123 -10.38 46.49 99.16
C GLN A 123 -10.30 45.56 97.93
N GLU A 124 -11.34 44.78 97.68
CA GLU A 124 -11.44 43.93 96.49
C GLU A 124 -11.48 44.76 95.20
N LEU A 125 -12.25 45.85 95.18
CA LEU A 125 -12.30 46.77 94.04
C LEU A 125 -10.96 47.49 93.80
N GLU A 126 -10.27 47.92 94.85
CA GLU A 126 -8.93 48.52 94.73
C GLU A 126 -7.94 47.53 94.11
N GLN A 127 -7.97 46.26 94.52
CA GLN A 127 -7.12 45.22 93.96
C GLN A 127 -7.43 44.97 92.48
N GLN A 128 -8.73 44.87 92.12
CA GLN A 128 -9.15 44.73 90.73
C GLN A 128 -8.71 45.90 89.86
N ILE A 129 -8.74 47.13 90.39
CA ILE A 129 -8.27 48.32 89.65
C ILE A 129 -6.77 48.23 89.35
N VAL A 130 -5.96 47.74 90.29
CA VAL A 130 -4.52 47.54 90.06
C VAL A 130 -4.30 46.48 88.98
N GLU A 131 -4.94 45.32 89.09
CA GLU A 131 -4.83 44.24 88.10
C GLU A 131 -5.26 44.68 86.70
N ILE A 132 -6.36 45.46 86.59
CA ILE A 132 -6.83 45.99 85.31
C ILE A 132 -5.79 46.96 84.71
N LYS A 133 -5.17 47.82 85.52
CA LYS A 133 -4.14 48.76 85.05
C LYS A 133 -2.89 48.02 84.55
N GLU A 134 -2.40 47.04 85.30
CA GLU A 134 -1.24 46.22 84.88
C GLU A 134 -1.54 45.48 83.57
N ASN A 135 -2.72 44.89 83.46
CA ASN A 135 -3.15 44.23 82.23
C ASN A 135 -3.25 45.23 81.07
N GLN A 136 -3.80 46.42 81.29
CA GLN A 136 -3.89 47.46 80.27
C GLN A 136 -2.51 47.89 79.78
N GLU A 137 -1.56 48.12 80.68
CA GLU A 137 -0.18 48.46 80.32
C GLU A 137 0.49 47.34 79.51
N SER A 138 0.30 46.08 79.91
CA SER A 138 0.83 44.92 79.18
C SER A 138 0.26 44.81 77.77
N ILE A 139 -1.05 45.04 77.59
CA ILE A 139 -1.73 45.00 76.28
C ILE A 139 -1.22 46.12 75.39
N VAL A 140 -1.05 47.33 75.93
CA VAL A 140 -0.52 48.47 75.18
C VAL A 140 0.91 48.21 74.71
N ALA A 141 1.77 47.68 75.60
CA ALA A 141 3.14 47.32 75.24
C ALA A 141 3.17 46.24 74.15
N TYR A 142 2.37 45.18 74.30
CA TYR A 142 2.27 44.10 73.31
C TYR A 142 1.76 44.61 71.96
N THR A 143 0.74 45.47 71.96
CA THR A 143 0.18 46.04 70.72
C THR A 143 1.21 46.88 69.99
N LYS A 144 2.01 47.67 70.72
CA LYS A 144 3.09 48.47 70.12
C LYS A 144 4.18 47.59 69.50
N GLU A 145 4.59 46.52 70.17
CA GLU A 145 5.55 45.56 69.63
C GLU A 145 5.05 44.88 68.35
N GLN A 146 3.77 44.47 68.32
CA GLN A 146 3.17 43.87 67.12
C GLN A 146 3.08 44.86 65.97
N GLU A 147 2.80 46.12 66.25
CA GLU A 147 2.74 47.16 65.22
C GLU A 147 4.12 47.45 64.61
N GLU A 148 5.18 47.48 65.42
CA GLU A 148 6.56 47.61 64.94
C GLU A 148 6.95 46.42 64.04
N LYS A 149 6.63 45.20 64.45
CA LYS A 149 6.85 43.98 63.64
C LYS A 149 6.05 44.00 62.34
N ARG A 150 4.80 44.48 62.37
CA ARG A 150 3.96 44.61 61.18
C ARG A 150 4.58 45.56 60.16
N LEU A 151 5.07 46.72 60.61
CA LEU A 151 5.71 47.72 59.74
C LEU A 151 7.02 47.18 59.12
N GLU A 152 7.83 46.44 59.88
CA GLU A 152 9.05 45.80 59.38
C GLU A 152 8.74 44.74 58.31
N GLN A 153 7.74 43.89 58.56
CA GLN A 153 7.29 42.89 57.58
C GLN A 153 6.73 43.54 56.32
N GLU A 154 5.94 44.61 56.45
CA GLU A 154 5.38 45.34 55.31
C GLU A 154 6.49 45.99 54.46
N GLY A 155 7.55 46.50 55.11
CA GLY A 155 8.74 47.01 54.43
C GLY A 155 9.47 45.91 53.63
N THR A 156 9.62 44.74 54.23
CA THR A 156 10.27 43.57 53.60
C THR A 156 9.46 43.06 52.41
N ILE A 157 8.13 42.99 52.53
CA ILE A 157 7.23 42.61 51.44
C ILE A 157 7.39 43.56 50.25
N LYS A 158 7.39 44.87 50.48
CA LYS A 158 7.59 45.87 49.40
C LYS A 158 8.93 45.71 48.70
N GLN A 159 10.00 45.41 49.43
CA GLN A 159 11.31 45.14 48.84
C GLN A 159 11.31 43.87 47.98
N LEU A 160 10.72 42.78 48.47
CA LEU A 160 10.60 41.53 47.74
C LEU A 160 9.73 41.67 46.48
N GLU A 161 8.65 42.45 46.53
CA GLU A 161 7.82 42.74 45.36
C GLU A 161 8.59 43.49 44.26
N LEU A 162 9.40 44.48 44.65
CA LEU A 162 10.27 45.19 43.71
C LEU A 162 11.32 44.28 43.09
N GLU A 163 11.96 43.42 43.89
CA GLU A 163 12.96 42.46 43.42
C GLU A 163 12.33 41.42 42.49
N LEU A 164 11.14 40.91 42.82
CA LEU A 164 10.39 39.95 42.02
C LEU A 164 9.95 40.56 40.68
N SER A 165 9.52 41.82 40.67
CA SER A 165 9.21 42.56 39.44
C SER A 165 10.45 42.72 38.56
N ARG A 166 11.60 43.09 39.15
CA ARG A 166 12.88 43.19 38.44
C ARG A 166 13.32 41.85 37.85
N LEU A 167 13.24 40.76 38.61
CA LEU A 167 13.59 39.42 38.15
C LEU A 167 12.67 38.94 37.03
N LYS A 168 11.36 39.24 37.09
CA LYS A 168 10.43 38.95 35.98
C LYS A 168 10.83 39.69 34.71
N ALA A 169 11.10 40.99 34.78
CA ALA A 169 11.55 41.76 33.62
C ALA A 169 12.88 41.21 33.03
N GLN A 170 13.83 40.80 33.89
CA GLN A 170 15.07 40.15 33.44
C GLN A 170 14.84 38.80 32.79
N LYS A 171 13.89 38.00 33.31
CA LYS A 171 13.51 36.72 32.71
C LYS A 171 12.91 36.93 31.33
N ASP A 172 11.98 37.88 31.19
CA ASP A 172 11.26 38.12 29.94
C ASP A 172 12.21 38.64 28.85
N THR A 173 13.10 39.58 29.20
CA THR A 173 14.16 40.06 28.28
C THR A 173 15.12 38.96 27.85
N LYS A 174 15.54 38.07 28.75
CA LYS A 174 16.37 36.91 28.38
C LYS A 174 15.60 35.89 27.53
N ALA A 175 14.30 35.70 27.78
CA ALA A 175 13.47 34.81 26.97
C ALA A 175 13.34 35.34 25.53
N GLU A 176 13.12 36.65 25.34
CA GLU A 176 13.10 37.28 24.02
C GLU A 176 14.44 37.13 23.29
N GLN A 177 15.56 37.35 23.98
CA GLN A 177 16.90 37.14 23.42
C GLN A 177 17.12 35.68 22.99
N TYR A 178 16.72 34.74 23.85
CA TYR A 178 16.78 33.31 23.54
C TYR A 178 15.95 32.96 22.30
N HIS A 179 14.71 33.45 22.21
CA HIS A 179 13.84 33.18 21.07
C HIS A 179 14.43 33.72 19.77
N LYS A 180 15.04 34.92 19.80
CA LYS A 180 15.71 35.49 18.63
C LYS A 180 16.89 34.64 18.17
N VAL A 181 17.78 34.27 19.10
CA VAL A 181 18.94 33.41 18.79
C VAL A 181 18.49 32.03 18.30
N ASN A 182 17.43 31.47 18.87
CA ASN A 182 16.90 30.18 18.46
C ASN A 182 16.30 30.22 17.05
N MET A 183 15.60 31.30 16.69
CA MET A 183 15.10 31.51 15.32
C MET A 183 16.25 31.63 14.32
N ASP A 184 17.28 32.41 14.64
CA ASP A 184 18.47 32.55 13.80
C ASP A 184 19.19 31.20 13.63
N TYR A 185 19.33 30.43 14.72
CA TYR A 185 19.89 29.08 14.69
C TYR A 185 19.08 28.13 13.80
N MET A 186 17.75 28.12 13.92
CA MET A 186 16.87 27.30 13.08
C MET A 186 16.98 27.67 11.60
N SER A 187 17.03 28.97 11.28
CA SER A 187 17.23 29.46 9.91
C SER A 187 18.57 29.03 9.33
N ILE A 188 19.65 29.16 10.11
CA ILE A 188 21.00 28.72 9.69
C ILE A 188 21.03 27.20 9.52
N LYS A 189 20.43 26.44 10.44
CA LYS A 189 20.36 24.98 10.36
C LYS A 189 19.64 24.51 9.10
N GLN A 190 18.49 25.10 8.78
CA GLN A 190 17.77 24.80 7.54
C GLN A 190 18.61 25.10 6.29
N LYS A 191 19.35 26.21 6.28
CA LYS A 191 20.28 26.53 5.17
C LYS A 191 21.40 25.50 5.04
N ILE A 192 21.98 25.06 6.17
CA ILE A 192 23.01 24.01 6.18
C ILE A 192 22.44 22.71 5.62
N ASP A 193 21.28 22.28 6.08
CA ASP A 193 20.63 21.05 5.63
C ASP A 193 20.31 21.10 4.11
N PHE A 194 19.84 22.26 3.63
CA PHE A 194 19.60 22.48 2.20
C PHE A 194 20.89 22.42 1.37
N VAL A 195 21.97 23.06 1.83
CA VAL A 195 23.28 23.01 1.16
C VAL A 195 23.84 21.59 1.15
N GLN A 196 23.71 20.84 2.25
CA GLN A 196 24.15 19.45 2.33
C GLN A 196 23.37 18.55 1.37
N MET A 197 22.05 18.73 1.26
CA MET A 197 21.23 17.96 0.32
C MET A 197 21.61 18.26 -1.13
N ASN A 198 21.82 19.53 -1.47
CA ASN A 198 22.29 19.93 -2.80
C ASN A 198 23.69 19.41 -3.09
N LEU A 199 24.61 19.45 -2.13
CA LEU A 199 25.95 18.90 -2.29
C LEU A 199 25.90 17.40 -2.60
N LYS A 200 25.08 16.63 -1.88
CA LYS A 200 24.87 15.20 -2.16
C LYS A 200 24.35 14.97 -3.57
N ARG A 201 23.37 15.78 -4.02
CA ARG A 201 22.81 15.70 -5.38
C ARG A 201 23.86 16.00 -6.46
N ILE A 202 24.62 17.09 -6.29
CA ILE A 202 25.67 17.47 -7.25
C ILE A 202 26.75 16.40 -7.32
N LEU A 203 27.18 15.84 -6.18
CA LEU A 203 28.17 14.76 -6.15
C LEU A 203 27.67 13.47 -6.81
N SER A 204 26.38 13.14 -6.71
CA SER A 204 25.82 12.00 -7.43
C SER A 204 25.75 12.26 -8.94
N GLU A 205 25.33 13.46 -9.36
CA GLU A 205 25.29 13.85 -10.77
C GLU A 205 26.70 13.87 -11.38
N GLU A 206 27.70 14.40 -10.65
CA GLU A 206 29.11 14.38 -11.08
C GLU A 206 29.61 12.94 -11.26
N ARG A 207 29.28 12.04 -10.34
CA ARG A 207 29.68 10.62 -10.44
C ARG A 207 29.05 9.95 -11.66
N GLU A 208 27.77 10.20 -11.93
CA GLU A 208 27.09 9.67 -13.12
C GLU A 208 27.71 10.22 -14.41
N LEU A 209 27.96 11.53 -14.49
CA LEU A 209 28.59 12.17 -15.64
C LEU A 209 30.01 11.64 -15.87
N LEU A 210 30.80 11.43 -14.81
CA LEU A 210 32.13 10.82 -14.91
C LEU A 210 32.06 9.36 -15.41
N SER A 211 31.06 8.60 -14.98
CA SER A 211 30.83 7.24 -15.47
C SER A 211 30.47 7.25 -16.96
N GLN A 212 29.55 8.12 -17.38
CA GLN A 212 29.17 8.28 -18.78
C GLN A 212 30.36 8.71 -19.64
N LYS A 213 31.17 9.67 -19.16
CA LYS A 213 32.39 10.11 -19.84
C LYS A 213 33.34 8.94 -20.09
N ARG A 214 33.60 8.10 -19.07
CA ARG A 214 34.45 6.91 -19.22
C ARG A 214 33.88 5.90 -20.23
N GLU A 215 32.56 5.72 -20.25
CA GLU A 215 31.90 4.86 -21.22
C GLU A 215 32.06 5.39 -22.66
N TYR A 216 31.88 6.70 -22.87
CA TYR A 216 32.10 7.34 -24.16
C TYR A 216 33.57 7.30 -24.60
N GLU A 217 34.52 7.50 -23.68
CA GLU A 217 35.95 7.36 -23.97
C GLU A 217 36.29 5.92 -24.41
N LYS A 218 35.73 4.92 -23.73
CA LYS A 218 35.89 3.51 -24.12
C LYS A 218 35.29 3.23 -25.51
N LYS A 219 34.06 3.67 -25.77
CA LYS A 219 33.40 3.51 -27.09
C LYS A 219 34.17 4.22 -28.20
N SER A 220 34.74 5.40 -27.92
CA SER A 220 35.57 6.15 -28.85
C SER A 220 36.87 5.39 -29.18
N MET A 221 37.52 4.81 -28.16
CA MET A 221 38.71 3.99 -28.35
C MET A 221 38.42 2.72 -29.18
N GLU A 222 37.35 1.98 -28.84
CA GLU A 222 36.90 0.82 -29.60
C GLU A 222 36.55 1.20 -31.06
N SER A 223 35.92 2.36 -31.27
CA SER A 223 35.62 2.85 -32.62
C SER A 223 36.88 3.21 -33.39
N LYS A 224 37.89 3.79 -32.73
CA LYS A 224 39.18 4.11 -33.34
C LYS A 224 39.95 2.84 -33.75
N GLU A 225 39.92 1.80 -32.92
CA GLU A 225 40.49 0.49 -33.27
C GLU A 225 39.75 -0.17 -34.45
N LYS A 226 38.41 -0.12 -34.46
CA LYS A 226 37.60 -0.58 -35.60
C LYS A 226 37.91 0.18 -36.89
N VAL A 227 38.07 1.50 -36.81
CA VAL A 227 38.46 2.32 -37.97
C VAL A 227 39.85 1.91 -38.46
N ASN A 228 40.83 1.76 -37.57
CA ASN A 228 42.18 1.33 -37.97
C ASN A 228 42.19 -0.06 -38.64
N THR A 229 41.46 -1.03 -38.08
CA THR A 229 41.37 -2.39 -38.66
C THR A 229 40.65 -2.40 -40.00
N LEU A 230 39.58 -1.62 -40.16
CA LEU A 230 38.90 -1.42 -41.43
C LEU A 230 39.81 -0.74 -42.46
N SER A 231 40.55 0.30 -42.07
CA SER A 231 41.50 0.99 -42.94
C SER A 231 42.61 0.06 -43.42
N GLN A 232 43.18 -0.78 -42.54
CA GLN A 232 44.15 -1.81 -42.92
C GLN A 232 43.54 -2.84 -43.88
N SER A 233 42.31 -3.28 -43.63
CA SER A 233 41.60 -4.21 -44.52
C SER A 233 41.34 -3.61 -45.90
N ILE A 234 40.97 -2.32 -45.97
CA ILE A 234 40.79 -1.59 -47.23
C ILE A 234 42.12 -1.48 -47.97
N GLU A 235 43.22 -1.17 -47.29
CA GLU A 235 44.55 -1.09 -47.90
C GLU A 235 44.98 -2.45 -48.48
N GLN A 236 44.73 -3.55 -47.74
CA GLN A 236 44.99 -4.90 -48.23
C GLN A 236 44.13 -5.25 -49.45
N LEU A 237 42.81 -4.96 -49.41
CA LEU A 237 41.91 -5.18 -50.54
C LEU A 237 42.30 -4.36 -51.77
N LEU A 238 42.81 -3.14 -51.60
CA LEU A 238 43.33 -2.31 -52.70
C LEU A 238 44.57 -2.94 -53.33
N ILE A 239 45.47 -3.52 -52.54
CA ILE A 239 46.64 -4.26 -53.05
C ILE A 239 46.18 -5.50 -53.84
N GLU A 240 45.26 -6.29 -53.27
CA GLU A 240 44.69 -7.48 -53.92
C GLU A 240 43.96 -7.12 -55.22
N THR A 241 43.22 -6.01 -55.24
CA THR A 241 42.52 -5.52 -56.43
C THR A 241 43.53 -5.14 -57.52
N LYS A 242 44.60 -4.40 -57.20
CA LYS A 242 45.65 -4.07 -58.17
C LYS A 242 46.34 -5.32 -58.71
N GLN A 243 46.63 -6.30 -57.86
CA GLN A 243 47.21 -7.57 -58.29
C GLN A 243 46.28 -8.31 -59.26
N CYS A 244 44.98 -8.35 -58.97
CA CYS A 244 43.98 -8.94 -59.86
C CYS A 244 43.88 -8.17 -61.19
N GLU A 245 43.91 -6.83 -61.15
CA GLU A 245 43.90 -6.00 -62.36
C GLU A 245 45.12 -6.25 -63.25
N ASP A 246 46.31 -6.39 -62.66
CA ASP A 246 47.53 -6.69 -63.40
C ASP A 246 47.50 -8.12 -63.96
N GLN A 247 47.02 -9.11 -63.19
CA GLN A 247 46.77 -10.47 -63.71
C GLN A 247 45.77 -10.47 -64.86
N ILE A 248 44.69 -9.68 -64.78
CA ILE A 248 43.72 -9.55 -65.88
C ILE A 248 44.37 -8.91 -67.11
N LYS A 249 45.25 -7.93 -66.96
CA LYS A 249 46.00 -7.36 -68.09
C LYS A 249 46.91 -8.40 -68.73
N ASP A 250 47.66 -9.16 -67.93
CA ASP A 250 48.56 -10.20 -68.42
C ASP A 250 47.78 -11.30 -69.17
N ILE A 251 46.65 -11.74 -68.61
CA ILE A 251 45.76 -12.70 -69.25
C ILE A 251 45.20 -12.13 -70.56
N LYS A 252 44.80 -10.86 -70.61
CA LYS A 252 44.31 -10.23 -71.85
C LYS A 252 45.39 -10.15 -72.93
N ILE A 253 46.65 -9.87 -72.55
CA ILE A 253 47.79 -9.88 -73.47
C ILE A 253 47.97 -11.30 -74.03
N SER A 254 48.04 -12.30 -73.16
CA SER A 254 48.20 -13.71 -73.56
C SER A 254 47.03 -14.21 -74.42
N LEU A 255 45.80 -13.80 -74.11
CA LEU A 255 44.62 -14.13 -74.90
C LEU A 255 44.71 -13.54 -76.32
N LYS A 256 45.17 -12.28 -76.44
CA LYS A 256 45.33 -11.61 -77.73
C LYS A 256 46.42 -12.27 -78.58
N GLU A 257 47.54 -12.67 -77.97
CA GLU A 257 48.58 -13.45 -78.63
C GLU A 257 48.04 -14.80 -79.12
N LYS A 258 47.29 -15.52 -78.29
CA LYS A 258 46.67 -16.80 -78.67
C LYS A 258 45.59 -16.65 -79.75
N GLU A 259 44.84 -15.55 -79.77
CA GLU A 259 43.90 -15.25 -80.85
C GLU A 259 44.61 -14.96 -82.18
N GLN A 260 45.73 -14.23 -82.15
CA GLN A 260 46.56 -14.01 -83.35
C GLN A 260 47.15 -15.33 -83.86
N GLU A 261 47.68 -16.17 -82.96
CA GLU A 261 48.18 -17.50 -83.31
C GLU A 261 47.08 -18.40 -83.89
N ARG A 262 45.86 -18.35 -83.33
CA ARG A 262 44.70 -19.06 -83.88
C ARG A 262 44.32 -18.54 -85.28
N GLN A 263 44.38 -17.22 -85.50
CA GLN A 263 44.08 -16.64 -86.81
C GLN A 263 45.10 -17.05 -87.88
N THR A 264 46.41 -17.06 -87.57
CA THR A 264 47.44 -17.51 -88.51
C THR A 264 47.32 -18.99 -88.83
N ILE A 265 47.00 -19.83 -87.84
CA ILE A 265 46.71 -21.25 -88.07
C ILE A 265 45.46 -21.42 -88.95
N THR A 266 44.41 -20.63 -88.71
CA THR A 266 43.16 -20.72 -89.49
C THR A 266 43.35 -20.28 -90.94
N THR A 267 44.12 -19.21 -91.19
CA THR A 267 44.43 -18.77 -92.57
C THR A 267 45.33 -19.78 -93.28
N SER A 268 46.33 -20.33 -92.59
CA SER A 268 47.16 -21.42 -93.11
C SER A 268 46.32 -22.66 -93.46
N HIS A 269 45.40 -23.06 -92.59
CA HIS A 269 44.52 -24.20 -92.82
C HIS A 269 43.57 -23.98 -94.01
N LYS A 270 43.02 -22.76 -94.18
CA LYS A 270 42.22 -22.41 -95.37
C LYS A 270 43.04 -22.47 -96.66
N ALA A 271 44.25 -21.92 -96.66
CA ALA A 271 45.14 -21.96 -97.83
C ALA A 271 45.56 -23.40 -98.20
N LEU A 272 45.79 -24.25 -97.19
CA LEU A 272 46.05 -25.68 -97.41
C LEU A 272 44.83 -26.41 -97.97
N PHE A 273 43.63 -26.07 -97.51
CA PHE A 273 42.38 -26.66 -98.00
C PHE A 273 42.14 -26.29 -99.48
N GLU A 274 42.30 -25.03 -99.85
CA GLU A 274 42.21 -24.55 -101.24
C GLU A 274 43.23 -25.25 -102.15
N LYS A 275 44.48 -25.41 -101.69
CA LYS A 275 45.49 -26.20 -102.43
C LYS A 275 45.07 -27.66 -102.60
N ARG A 276 44.47 -28.27 -101.58
CA ARG A 276 44.01 -29.66 -101.64
C ARG A 276 42.87 -29.81 -102.64
N GLU A 277 41.96 -28.83 -102.70
CA GLU A 277 40.82 -28.82 -103.61
C GLU A 277 41.28 -28.63 -105.07
N GLN A 278 42.23 -27.72 -105.32
CA GLN A 278 42.86 -27.57 -106.64
C GLN A 278 43.55 -28.85 -107.13
N ILE A 279 44.29 -29.54 -106.25
CA ILE A 279 44.94 -30.81 -106.60
C ILE A 279 43.90 -31.90 -106.88
N ALA A 280 42.82 -31.97 -106.10
CA ALA A 280 41.74 -32.93 -106.33
C ALA A 280 41.01 -32.70 -107.67
N GLU A 281 40.82 -31.43 -108.06
CA GLU A 281 40.25 -31.06 -109.35
C GLU A 281 41.19 -31.43 -110.52
N GLN A 282 42.49 -31.20 -110.36
CA GLN A 282 43.50 -31.65 -111.34
C GLN A 282 43.53 -33.19 -111.47
N LEU A 283 43.41 -33.92 -110.37
CA LEU A 283 43.34 -35.39 -110.37
C LEU A 283 42.09 -35.90 -111.10
N SER A 284 40.92 -35.31 -110.81
CA SER A 284 39.66 -35.62 -111.50
C SER A 284 39.71 -35.30 -113.00
N GLY A 285 40.43 -34.25 -113.39
CA GLY A 285 40.71 -33.93 -114.80
C GLY A 285 41.56 -34.99 -115.49
N LEU A 286 42.63 -35.46 -114.83
CA LEU A 286 43.51 -36.50 -115.35
C LEU A 286 42.83 -37.86 -115.46
N ASP A 287 42.01 -38.25 -114.48
CA ASP A 287 41.23 -39.51 -114.51
C ASP A 287 40.25 -39.54 -115.70
N LYS A 288 39.64 -38.39 -116.03
CA LYS A 288 38.76 -38.26 -117.21
C LYS A 288 39.52 -38.39 -118.53
N GLU A 289 40.73 -37.85 -118.63
CA GLU A 289 41.59 -38.04 -119.81
C GLU A 289 42.07 -39.49 -119.94
N GLU A 290 42.41 -40.17 -118.83
CA GLU A 290 42.76 -41.60 -118.85
C GLU A 290 41.60 -42.44 -119.40
N TYR A 291 40.37 -42.21 -118.92
CA TYR A 291 39.18 -42.93 -119.38
C TYR A 291 38.89 -42.70 -120.87
N ARG A 292 39.08 -41.45 -121.35
CA ARG A 292 38.88 -41.09 -122.77
C ARG A 292 39.88 -41.81 -123.67
N LEU A 293 41.15 -41.86 -123.28
CA LEU A 293 42.21 -42.50 -124.07
C LEU A 293 42.07 -44.03 -124.09
N LYS A 294 41.73 -44.66 -122.96
CA LYS A 294 41.41 -46.10 -122.91
C LYS A 294 40.24 -46.47 -123.84
N GLY A 295 39.16 -45.68 -123.81
CA GLY A 295 38.01 -45.92 -124.69
C GLY A 295 38.30 -45.71 -126.18
N GLN A 296 39.30 -44.89 -126.54
CA GLN A 296 39.77 -44.79 -127.93
C GLN A 296 40.63 -45.98 -128.34
N GLN A 297 41.43 -46.54 -127.43
CA GLN A 297 42.26 -47.70 -127.69
C GLN A 297 41.41 -48.96 -127.96
N GLU A 298 40.40 -49.23 -127.12
CA GLU A 298 39.52 -50.39 -127.27
C GLU A 298 38.75 -50.37 -128.61
N LYS A 299 38.28 -49.20 -129.06
CA LYS A 299 37.60 -49.06 -130.36
C LYS A 299 38.49 -49.39 -131.57
N ILE A 300 39.79 -49.11 -131.49
CA ILE A 300 40.73 -49.40 -132.57
C ILE A 300 41.05 -50.89 -132.62
N GLU A 301 41.21 -51.54 -131.46
CA GLU A 301 41.42 -53.00 -131.38
C GLU A 301 40.22 -53.78 -131.92
N GLU A 302 39.00 -53.38 -131.57
CA GLU A 302 37.78 -54.02 -132.05
C GLU A 302 37.61 -53.89 -133.58
N ALA A 303 38.02 -52.75 -134.17
CA ALA A 303 38.01 -52.54 -135.61
C ALA A 303 39.03 -53.43 -136.37
N ILE A 304 40.17 -53.73 -135.74
CA ILE A 304 41.19 -54.64 -136.30
C ILE A 304 40.69 -56.09 -136.27
N ILE A 305 40.10 -56.52 -135.15
CA ILE A 305 39.55 -57.87 -135.00
C ILE A 305 38.45 -58.11 -136.04
N ASN A 306 37.52 -57.17 -136.22
CA ASN A 306 36.44 -57.28 -137.19
C ASN A 306 36.94 -57.36 -138.64
N LYS A 307 38.01 -56.64 -139.01
CA LYS A 307 38.63 -56.74 -140.35
C LYS A 307 39.35 -58.07 -140.57
N SER A 308 39.98 -58.63 -139.53
CA SER A 308 40.58 -59.97 -139.59
C SER A 308 39.53 -61.07 -139.78
N ASN A 309 38.42 -61.00 -139.05
CA ASN A 309 37.33 -61.97 -139.18
C ASN A 309 36.68 -61.92 -140.56
N TYR A 310 36.47 -60.71 -141.12
CA TYR A 310 35.96 -60.56 -142.49
C TYR A 310 36.88 -61.18 -143.56
N MET A 311 38.21 -61.09 -143.41
CA MET A 311 39.16 -61.74 -144.33
C MET A 311 39.10 -63.27 -144.25
N TRP A 312 38.85 -63.82 -143.06
CA TRP A 312 38.73 -65.26 -142.87
C TRP A 312 37.41 -65.81 -143.41
N GLU A 313 36.28 -65.20 -143.09
CA GLU A 313 34.96 -65.76 -143.41
C GLU A 313 34.61 -65.74 -144.91
N GLU A 314 34.99 -64.70 -145.65
CA GLU A 314 34.61 -64.59 -147.08
C GLU A 314 35.70 -65.06 -148.06
N TYR A 315 36.95 -65.18 -147.60
CA TYR A 315 38.05 -65.53 -148.48
C TYR A 315 38.88 -66.72 -147.98
N GLU A 316 38.61 -67.27 -146.79
CA GLU A 316 39.38 -68.35 -146.13
C GLU A 316 40.90 -68.07 -146.13
N ILE A 317 41.27 -66.79 -146.07
CA ILE A 317 42.66 -66.33 -146.13
C ILE A 317 42.96 -65.51 -144.88
N THR A 318 44.02 -65.87 -144.18
CA THR A 318 44.60 -65.09 -143.08
C THR A 318 45.37 -63.87 -143.62
N TYR A 319 45.36 -62.74 -142.90
CA TYR A 319 46.05 -61.50 -143.30
C TYR A 319 47.50 -61.72 -143.79
N GLY A 320 48.25 -62.63 -143.14
CA GLY A 320 49.61 -62.99 -143.53
C GLY A 320 49.73 -63.70 -144.90
N ASN A 321 48.73 -64.50 -145.31
CA ASN A 321 48.70 -65.17 -146.60
C ASN A 321 48.21 -64.25 -147.74
N ALA A 322 47.32 -63.29 -147.45
CA ALA A 322 46.83 -62.31 -148.42
C ALA A 322 47.92 -61.31 -148.88
N LEU A 323 48.85 -60.96 -147.99
CA LEU A 323 49.96 -60.04 -148.26
C LEU A 323 50.92 -60.56 -149.35
N GLY A 324 51.04 -61.88 -149.54
CA GLY A 324 51.87 -62.51 -150.57
C GLY A 324 51.24 -62.59 -151.97
N MET A 325 49.93 -62.32 -152.10
CA MET A 325 49.16 -62.50 -153.34
C MET A 325 48.82 -61.18 -154.07
N GLY A 326 49.35 -60.04 -153.61
CA GLY A 326 48.99 -58.72 -154.12
C GLY A 326 49.74 -58.30 -155.40
N LYS A 327 49.07 -58.35 -156.56
CA LYS A 327 49.34 -57.44 -157.69
C LYS A 327 48.53 -56.16 -157.53
N ALA A 328 49.13 -55.02 -157.83
CA ALA A 328 48.55 -53.68 -157.68
C ALA A 328 47.19 -53.56 -158.40
N VAL A 329 46.14 -53.31 -157.62
CA VAL A 329 44.80 -53.04 -158.14
C VAL A 329 44.68 -51.53 -158.38
N THR A 330 44.60 -51.13 -159.64
CA THR A 330 44.51 -49.74 -160.11
C THR A 330 43.06 -49.26 -160.30
N LYS A 331 42.10 -49.73 -159.49
CA LYS A 331 40.69 -49.31 -159.55
C LYS A 331 40.06 -49.04 -158.18
N ASP A 332 39.19 -48.04 -158.14
CA ASP A 332 38.49 -47.50 -156.98
C ASP A 332 37.63 -48.54 -156.23
N LEU A 333 37.85 -48.66 -154.92
CA LEU A 333 37.34 -49.73 -154.04
C LEU A 333 35.81 -49.76 -153.94
N ASP A 334 35.16 -48.59 -154.04
CA ASP A 334 33.69 -48.49 -153.98
C ASP A 334 33.00 -48.94 -155.28
N SER A 335 33.68 -48.83 -156.43
CA SER A 335 33.17 -49.32 -157.71
C SER A 335 33.16 -50.85 -157.79
N LEU A 336 34.14 -51.50 -157.17
CA LEU A 336 34.28 -52.95 -157.07
C LEU A 336 33.22 -53.58 -156.14
N LYS A 337 32.91 -52.93 -155.01
CA LYS A 337 31.83 -53.36 -154.10
C LYS A 337 30.45 -53.34 -154.78
N LYS A 338 30.16 -52.32 -155.61
CA LYS A 338 28.89 -52.25 -156.36
C LYS A 338 28.77 -53.36 -157.41
N SER A 339 29.84 -53.65 -158.15
CA SER A 339 29.87 -54.76 -159.11
C SER A 339 29.74 -56.14 -158.44
N LEU A 340 30.31 -56.32 -157.25
CA LEU A 340 30.25 -57.58 -156.50
C LEU A 340 28.83 -57.88 -155.99
N VAL A 341 28.08 -56.86 -155.57
CA VAL A 341 26.65 -56.98 -155.22
C VAL A 341 25.79 -57.29 -156.45
N GLN A 342 26.12 -56.72 -157.61
CA GLN A 342 25.41 -56.96 -158.88
C GLN A 342 25.63 -58.38 -159.43
N VAL A 343 26.83 -58.95 -159.28
CA VAL A 343 27.12 -60.35 -159.67
C VAL A 343 26.56 -61.36 -158.64
N LYS A 344 26.62 -61.09 -157.33
CA LYS A 344 25.96 -61.93 -156.31
C LYS A 344 24.43 -61.97 -156.51
N SER A 345 23.80 -60.89 -157.02
CA SER A 345 22.36 -60.90 -157.36
C SER A 345 22.03 -61.65 -158.65
N GLN A 346 22.91 -61.64 -159.66
CA GLN A 346 22.78 -62.46 -160.88
C GLN A 346 22.93 -63.97 -160.60
N ILE A 347 23.80 -64.35 -159.64
CA ILE A 347 23.95 -65.75 -159.19
C ILE A 347 22.73 -66.22 -158.41
N LYS A 348 22.11 -65.36 -157.59
CA LYS A 348 20.87 -65.67 -156.85
C LYS A 348 19.64 -65.79 -157.78
N ALA A 349 19.67 -65.18 -158.96
CA ALA A 349 18.59 -65.23 -159.96
C ALA A 349 18.55 -66.55 -160.76
N LEU A 350 19.61 -67.37 -160.69
CA LEU A 350 19.70 -68.66 -161.40
C LEU A 350 18.93 -69.81 -160.71
N GLY A 351 18.52 -69.65 -159.45
CA GLY A 351 17.71 -70.63 -158.72
C GLY A 351 18.39 -71.98 -158.48
N ASP A 352 17.93 -72.72 -157.48
CA ASP A 352 18.55 -73.97 -157.05
C ASP A 352 18.34 -75.13 -158.05
N VAL A 353 19.42 -75.87 -158.31
CA VAL A 353 19.42 -77.11 -159.08
C VAL A 353 18.88 -78.23 -158.20
N ASN A 354 17.73 -78.79 -158.60
CA ASN A 354 16.95 -79.78 -157.86
C ASN A 354 17.70 -81.13 -157.70
N VAL A 355 18.06 -81.46 -156.47
CA VAL A 355 18.79 -82.68 -156.09
C VAL A 355 17.89 -83.94 -156.10
N ASN A 356 16.57 -83.80 -156.23
CA ASN A 356 15.62 -84.91 -156.38
C ASN A 356 15.51 -85.43 -157.84
N ALA A 357 16.24 -84.84 -158.79
CA ALA A 357 16.19 -85.23 -160.21
C ALA A 357 16.68 -86.67 -160.48
N ILE A 358 17.53 -87.24 -159.61
CA ILE A 358 18.00 -88.63 -159.73
C ILE A 358 16.89 -89.63 -159.37
N GLU A 359 16.00 -89.26 -158.44
CA GLU A 359 14.88 -90.11 -158.00
C GLU A 359 13.69 -89.99 -158.96
N ASP A 360 13.42 -88.78 -159.46
CA ASP A 360 12.42 -88.53 -160.52
C ASP A 360 12.79 -89.19 -161.86
N TYR A 361 14.07 -89.22 -162.24
CA TYR A 361 14.52 -89.97 -163.42
C TYR A 361 14.33 -91.49 -163.26
N LYS A 362 14.51 -92.03 -162.06
CA LYS A 362 14.32 -93.47 -161.79
C LYS A 362 12.85 -93.86 -161.97
N ASN A 363 11.91 -93.06 -161.46
CA ASN A 363 10.47 -93.25 -161.63
C ASN A 363 10.00 -93.08 -163.09
N VAL A 364 10.55 -92.11 -163.81
CA VAL A 364 10.21 -91.88 -165.24
C VAL A 364 10.83 -92.96 -166.14
N SER A 365 12.04 -93.44 -165.81
CA SER A 365 12.70 -94.54 -166.50
C SER A 365 11.91 -95.85 -166.34
N GLU A 366 11.52 -96.24 -165.12
CA GLU A 366 10.70 -97.46 -164.90
C GLU A 366 9.36 -97.42 -165.65
N ARG A 367 8.73 -96.24 -165.73
CA ARG A 367 7.49 -96.04 -166.49
C ARG A 367 7.72 -96.13 -168.00
N TYR A 368 8.87 -95.66 -168.49
CA TYR A 368 9.26 -95.76 -169.90
C TYR A 368 9.63 -97.19 -170.30
N THR A 369 10.33 -97.95 -169.44
CA THR A 369 10.67 -99.36 -169.69
C THR A 369 9.43 -100.25 -169.71
N PHE A 370 8.43 -99.96 -168.86
CA PHE A 370 7.16 -100.69 -168.83
C PHE A 370 6.30 -100.46 -170.09
N LEU A 371 6.18 -99.20 -170.54
CA LEU A 371 5.45 -98.87 -171.77
C LEU A 371 6.19 -99.33 -173.04
N SER A 372 7.52 -99.31 -173.03
CA SER A 372 8.33 -99.83 -174.13
C SER A 372 8.19 -101.35 -174.26
N ALA A 373 8.12 -102.09 -173.16
CA ALA A 373 7.87 -103.54 -173.18
C ALA A 373 6.47 -103.89 -173.73
N GLN A 374 5.42 -103.14 -173.38
CA GLN A 374 4.08 -103.34 -173.97
C GLN A 374 4.02 -102.99 -175.46
N LYS A 375 4.75 -101.96 -175.89
CA LYS A 375 4.84 -101.60 -177.30
C LYS A 375 5.57 -102.68 -178.12
N GLU A 376 6.63 -103.25 -177.56
CA GLU A 376 7.40 -104.32 -178.22
C GLU A 376 6.61 -105.63 -178.33
N ASP A 377 5.76 -105.94 -177.34
CA ASP A 377 4.80 -107.05 -177.43
C ASP A 377 3.71 -106.82 -178.49
N ILE A 378 3.22 -105.58 -178.64
CA ILE A 378 2.23 -105.23 -179.69
C ILE A 378 2.83 -105.33 -181.09
N ILE A 379 4.08 -104.89 -181.28
CA ILE A 379 4.75 -104.96 -182.58
C ILE A 379 5.10 -106.42 -182.93
N LYS A 380 5.51 -107.24 -181.96
CA LYS A 380 5.67 -108.69 -182.18
C LYS A 380 4.34 -109.39 -182.48
N ALA A 381 3.22 -108.91 -181.92
CA ALA A 381 1.89 -109.40 -182.27
C ALA A 381 1.50 -108.99 -183.71
N GLU A 382 1.88 -107.79 -184.16
CA GLU A 382 1.67 -107.31 -185.54
C GLU A 382 2.52 -108.09 -186.55
N GLU A 383 3.80 -108.35 -186.25
CA GLU A 383 4.67 -109.21 -187.06
C GLU A 383 4.11 -110.64 -187.16
N ASN A 384 3.56 -111.20 -186.07
CA ASN A 384 2.89 -112.50 -186.10
C ASN A 384 1.60 -112.48 -186.94
N LEU A 385 0.81 -111.40 -186.91
CA LEU A 385 -0.42 -111.29 -187.69
C LEU A 385 -0.14 -111.20 -189.20
N ILE A 386 0.90 -110.47 -189.60
CA ILE A 386 1.30 -110.39 -191.01
C ILE A 386 1.97 -111.68 -191.47
N GLN A 387 2.68 -112.39 -190.58
CA GLN A 387 3.18 -113.74 -190.86
C GLN A 387 2.03 -114.76 -191.03
N ILE A 388 0.93 -114.63 -190.29
CA ILE A 388 -0.30 -115.43 -190.50
C ILE A 388 -0.96 -115.08 -191.84
N ILE A 389 -0.88 -113.82 -192.29
CA ILE A 389 -1.36 -113.40 -193.63
C ILE A 389 -0.47 -113.98 -194.75
N LYS A 390 0.83 -114.15 -194.48
CA LYS A 390 1.74 -114.94 -195.32
C LYS A 390 1.23 -116.38 -195.53
N GLU A 391 0.62 -117.00 -194.53
CA GLU A 391 0.21 -118.41 -194.61
C GLU A 391 -1.14 -118.62 -195.31
N LEU A 392 -2.08 -117.68 -195.20
CA LEU A 392 -3.42 -117.81 -195.80
C LEU A 392 -3.43 -117.61 -197.33
N ASP A 393 -2.60 -116.71 -197.87
CA ASP A 393 -2.60 -116.45 -199.31
C ASP A 393 -1.74 -117.47 -200.08
N ILE A 394 -0.70 -118.00 -199.42
CA ILE A 394 0.04 -119.17 -199.87
C ILE A 394 -0.86 -120.43 -199.82
N ALA A 395 -1.74 -120.57 -198.81
CA ALA A 395 -2.74 -121.64 -198.78
C ALA A 395 -3.83 -121.52 -199.86
N MET A 396 -4.15 -120.30 -200.33
CA MET A 396 -5.09 -120.12 -201.45
C MET A 396 -4.45 -120.37 -202.83
N ARG A 397 -3.14 -120.16 -202.97
CA ARG A 397 -2.36 -120.61 -204.15
C ARG A 397 -2.44 -122.14 -204.37
N GLU A 398 -2.65 -122.96 -203.35
CA GLU A 398 -2.58 -124.43 -203.47
C GLU A 398 -3.93 -125.15 -203.67
N ARG A 399 -5.08 -124.50 -203.43
CA ARG A 399 -6.41 -125.18 -203.50
C ARG A 399 -7.27 -124.92 -204.75
N PHE A 400 -6.77 -124.23 -205.79
CA PHE A 400 -7.57 -123.99 -207.02
C PHE A 400 -6.89 -124.31 -208.37
N THR A 401 -5.83 -125.12 -208.37
CA THR A 401 -5.25 -125.77 -209.56
C THR A 401 -5.92 -127.11 -209.94
N GLU A 402 -6.82 -127.71 -209.14
CA GLU A 402 -7.43 -129.00 -209.48
C GLU A 402 -8.78 -128.87 -210.19
N LYS A 403 -8.66 -128.91 -211.53
CA LYS A 403 -9.58 -129.35 -212.61
C LYS A 403 -10.91 -128.66 -212.85
#